data_AF-A0A9W9BD25-F1
#
_entry.id   AF-A0A9W9BD25-F1
#
_cell.length_a   1.000
_cell.length_b   1.000
_cell.length_c   1.000
_cell.angle_alpha   90.00
_cell.angle_beta   90.00
_cell.angle_gamma   90.00
#
_symmetry.space_group_name_H-M   'P 1'
#
loop_
_entity.id
_entity.type
_entity.pdbx_description
1 polymer ?
#
loop_
_entity_poly.entity_id
_entity_poly.type
_entity_poly.pdbx_seq_one_letter_code
_entity_poly.pdbx_strand_id
1 'polypeptide(L)'
;MIPSSWTSILLAACAFSTALASPTSRFQRTKRLTPKYFTEPGGSLARSHYDQRYFKGEVSYEEHRDVLRQLIRSYLTTLHEHGVETWLAHGTLLGWWWNGQIMPWDYDLDVQVSNNTMTWLGENMNRTEHTHTFNDVSKTYLLDVNPHHVDLTRGDGMNIIDARWIDTSNGMFIDITAVRERDAGSPGTWSCKNNHRYGSQDLWPMRVTEFEGVKARIPYNFEDILRGEYGDKSLVVEEFQGHRWNRDINEWVKMTDDEMKQRREAAEQRKREELEKKGQN
;
A
#
# COMPACT_ATOMS: atom_id res chain seq x y z
N MET A 1 69.00 -70.00 -15.46
CA MET A 1 68.50 -71.33 -15.88
C MET A 1 67.20 -71.58 -15.09
N ILE A 2 66.11 -71.95 -15.79
CA ILE A 2 64.68 -72.06 -15.36
C ILE A 2 63.85 -70.75 -15.53
N PRO A 3 62.58 -70.82 -16.03
CA PRO A 3 62.05 -69.93 -17.08
C PRO A 3 60.68 -69.24 -16.79
N SER A 4 60.14 -68.49 -17.78
CA SER A 4 58.76 -68.58 -18.35
C SER A 4 57.90 -67.29 -18.48
N SER A 5 56.97 -67.34 -19.45
CA SER A 5 55.93 -66.37 -19.92
C SER A 5 56.43 -65.22 -20.83
N TRP A 6 56.16 -65.13 -22.15
CA TRP A 6 54.96 -65.22 -23.03
C TRP A 6 54.02 -64.00 -22.99
N THR A 7 54.32 -63.04 -23.88
CA THR A 7 53.47 -62.24 -24.79
C THR A 7 51.95 -62.19 -24.57
N SER A 8 51.36 -60.98 -24.58
CA SER A 8 50.60 -60.46 -25.74
C SER A 8 50.11 -59.01 -25.55
N ILE A 9 50.17 -58.26 -26.64
CA ILE A 9 49.76 -56.86 -26.84
C ILE A 9 48.23 -56.80 -27.03
N LEU A 10 47.55 -55.86 -26.37
CA LEU A 10 46.14 -55.55 -26.61
C LEU A 10 46.01 -54.12 -27.17
N LEU A 11 45.43 -54.03 -28.37
CA LEU A 11 45.01 -52.79 -29.03
C LEU A 11 43.88 -52.11 -28.25
N ALA A 12 44.00 -50.81 -28.03
CA ALA A 12 42.91 -49.96 -27.58
C ALA A 12 42.04 -49.55 -28.77
N ALA A 13 40.76 -49.94 -28.74
CA ALA A 13 39.76 -49.50 -29.71
C ALA A 13 39.12 -48.18 -29.24
N CYS A 14 39.29 -47.11 -30.01
CA CYS A 14 38.58 -45.85 -29.83
C CYS A 14 37.13 -45.99 -30.32
N ALA A 15 36.17 -45.90 -29.41
CA ALA A 15 34.75 -45.76 -29.74
C ALA A 15 34.40 -44.25 -29.83
N PHE A 16 34.04 -43.79 -31.04
CA PHE A 16 33.42 -42.48 -31.24
C PHE A 16 31.99 -42.52 -30.70
N SER A 17 31.72 -41.81 -29.61
CA SER A 17 30.36 -41.57 -29.13
C SER A 17 29.78 -40.34 -29.84
N THR A 18 28.82 -40.57 -30.74
CA THR A 18 27.97 -39.52 -31.32
C THR A 18 26.93 -39.10 -30.29
N ALA A 19 27.26 -38.12 -29.46
CA ALA A 19 26.29 -37.49 -28.58
C ALA A 19 25.25 -36.72 -29.43
N LEU A 20 24.06 -37.30 -29.57
CA LEU A 20 22.88 -36.63 -30.11
C LEU A 20 22.56 -35.41 -29.24
N ALA A 21 22.64 -34.21 -29.82
CA ALA A 21 22.19 -32.98 -29.18
C ALA A 21 20.70 -33.09 -28.86
N SER A 22 20.36 -33.11 -27.56
CA SER A 22 18.97 -33.05 -27.10
C SER A 22 18.38 -31.68 -27.40
N PRO A 23 17.25 -31.56 -28.12
CA PRO A 23 16.59 -30.29 -28.35
C PRO A 23 15.73 -29.94 -27.14
N THR A 24 16.33 -29.69 -25.98
CA THR A 24 15.62 -29.00 -24.90
C THR A 24 15.73 -27.49 -25.15
N SER A 25 15.00 -27.01 -26.15
CA SER A 25 14.54 -25.63 -26.14
C SER A 25 13.73 -25.47 -24.85
N ARG A 26 14.34 -24.86 -23.82
CA ARG A 26 13.61 -24.30 -22.69
C ARG A 26 12.74 -23.18 -23.27
N PHE A 27 11.55 -23.52 -23.74
CA PHE A 27 10.48 -22.55 -23.82
C PHE A 27 10.30 -22.01 -22.42
N GLN A 28 10.78 -20.79 -22.17
CA GLN A 28 10.36 -20.02 -21.01
C GLN A 28 8.85 -19.88 -21.14
N ARG A 29 8.12 -20.73 -20.41
CA ARG A 29 6.68 -20.63 -20.27
C ARG A 29 6.43 -19.24 -19.70
N THR A 30 5.96 -18.32 -20.55
CA THR A 30 5.60 -16.97 -20.13
C THR A 30 4.63 -17.13 -18.96
N LYS A 31 4.97 -16.54 -17.81
CA LYS A 31 4.06 -16.55 -16.65
C LYS A 31 2.75 -15.93 -17.16
N ARG A 32 1.66 -16.71 -17.11
CA ARG A 32 0.32 -16.19 -17.43
C ARG A 32 0.04 -15.05 -16.46
N LEU A 33 -0.20 -13.86 -17.00
CA LEU A 33 -0.62 -12.71 -16.23
C LEU A 33 -2.05 -12.96 -15.73
N THR A 34 -2.26 -12.66 -14.46
CA THR A 34 -3.54 -12.72 -13.77
C THR A 34 -4.31 -11.45 -14.12
N PRO A 35 -5.62 -11.53 -14.41
CA PRO A 35 -6.42 -10.32 -14.59
C PRO A 35 -6.38 -9.44 -13.34
N LYS A 36 -6.25 -8.13 -13.53
CA LYS A 36 -6.42 -7.15 -12.45
C LYS A 36 -7.87 -7.14 -12.03
N TYR A 37 -8.16 -7.34 -10.74
CA TYR A 37 -9.53 -7.32 -10.24
C TYR A 37 -10.09 -5.89 -10.15
N PHE A 38 -9.35 -5.01 -9.49
CA PHE A 38 -9.71 -3.60 -9.38
C PHE A 38 -9.10 -2.78 -10.50
N THR A 39 -9.90 -1.93 -11.14
CA THR A 39 -9.45 -1.06 -12.22
C THR A 39 -9.76 0.39 -11.90
N GLU A 40 -8.81 1.25 -12.23
CA GLU A 40 -8.87 2.68 -11.99
C GLU A 40 -8.74 3.41 -13.35
N PRO A 41 -9.40 4.57 -13.51
CA PRO A 41 -9.35 5.32 -14.76
C PRO A 41 -7.94 5.78 -15.15
N GLY A 42 -7.07 5.97 -14.17
CA GLY A 42 -5.67 6.34 -14.39
C GLY A 42 -5.49 7.68 -15.10
N GLY A 43 -4.26 7.96 -15.55
CA GLY A 43 -3.91 9.20 -16.28
C GLY A 43 -3.63 10.42 -15.40
N SER A 44 -3.94 10.36 -14.11
CA SER A 44 -3.50 11.32 -13.09
C SER A 44 -3.28 10.59 -11.76
N LEU A 45 -2.57 11.22 -10.82
CA LEU A 45 -2.40 10.69 -9.46
C LEU A 45 -3.78 10.49 -8.81
N ALA A 46 -4.61 11.54 -8.80
CA ALA A 46 -5.97 11.48 -8.23
C ALA A 46 -6.82 10.37 -8.86
N ARG A 47 -6.82 10.22 -10.19
CA ARG A 47 -7.59 9.16 -10.89
C ARG A 47 -7.16 7.74 -10.55
N SER A 48 -5.98 7.55 -9.99
CA SER A 48 -5.53 6.23 -9.52
C SER A 48 -6.22 5.80 -8.23
N HIS A 49 -7.04 6.68 -7.63
CA HIS A 49 -7.77 6.44 -6.38
C HIS A 49 -9.30 6.47 -6.58
N TYR A 50 -9.74 6.15 -7.81
CA TYR A 50 -11.15 5.97 -8.16
C TYR A 50 -11.40 4.58 -8.75
N ASP A 51 -12.51 3.96 -8.39
CA ASP A 51 -12.99 2.73 -9.00
C ASP A 51 -13.64 3.07 -10.34
N GLN A 52 -13.12 2.46 -11.41
CA GLN A 52 -13.54 2.71 -12.79
C GLN A 52 -15.04 2.50 -13.02
N ARG A 53 -15.72 1.64 -12.25
CA ARG A 53 -17.14 1.34 -12.41
C ARG A 53 -18.04 2.50 -11.98
N TYR A 54 -17.58 3.30 -11.01
CA TYR A 54 -18.34 4.39 -10.39
C TYR A 54 -17.77 5.77 -10.69
N PHE A 55 -16.62 5.84 -11.36
CA PHE A 55 -15.98 7.10 -11.76
C PHE A 55 -16.87 7.93 -12.69
N LYS A 56 -17.19 9.16 -12.26
CA LYS A 56 -17.95 10.15 -13.05
C LYS A 56 -17.16 11.41 -13.37
N GLY A 57 -16.04 11.63 -12.69
CA GLY A 57 -15.21 12.83 -12.77
C GLY A 57 -14.34 12.93 -11.53
N GLU A 58 -13.24 13.68 -11.63
CA GLU A 58 -12.43 14.01 -10.46
C GLU A 58 -13.20 14.98 -9.56
N VAL A 59 -13.27 14.68 -8.27
CA VAL A 59 -13.69 15.63 -7.24
C VAL A 59 -12.65 16.74 -7.15
N SER A 60 -13.10 17.98 -6.96
CA SER A 60 -12.20 19.14 -6.86
C SER A 60 -11.28 19.03 -5.64
N TYR A 61 -10.16 19.76 -5.68
CA TYR A 61 -9.20 19.80 -4.56
C TYR A 61 -9.78 20.43 -3.28
N GLU A 62 -10.83 21.22 -3.42
CA GLU A 62 -11.51 21.85 -2.29
C GLU A 62 -12.50 20.89 -1.63
N GLU A 63 -13.05 19.93 -2.39
CA GLU A 63 -14.10 19.01 -1.95
C GLU A 63 -13.59 17.60 -1.62
N HIS A 64 -12.44 17.18 -2.16
CA HIS A 64 -11.98 15.78 -2.05
C HIS A 64 -11.80 15.35 -0.60
N ARG A 65 -11.27 16.25 0.24
CA ARG A 65 -11.04 15.97 1.66
C ARG A 65 -12.35 15.69 2.41
N ASP A 66 -13.43 16.40 2.09
CA ASP A 66 -14.74 16.16 2.70
C ASP A 66 -15.34 14.84 2.22
N VAL A 67 -15.11 14.46 0.96
CA VAL A 67 -15.51 13.13 0.45
C VAL A 67 -14.73 12.01 1.16
N LEU A 68 -13.40 12.14 1.28
CA LEU A 68 -12.56 11.19 1.99
C LEU A 68 -12.95 11.08 3.48
N ARG A 69 -13.27 12.21 4.12
CA ARG A 69 -13.78 12.24 5.51
C ARG A 69 -15.06 11.44 5.66
N GLN A 70 -16.04 11.63 4.78
CA GLN A 70 -17.29 10.86 4.82
C GLN A 70 -17.02 9.37 4.57
N LEU A 71 -16.11 9.07 3.64
CA LEU A 71 -15.71 7.72 3.28
C LEU A 71 -15.10 6.97 4.48
N ILE A 72 -14.06 7.52 5.13
CA ILE A 72 -13.43 6.87 6.29
C ILE A 72 -14.39 6.77 7.49
N ARG A 73 -15.22 7.79 7.70
CA ARG A 73 -16.23 7.77 8.77
C ARG A 73 -17.24 6.66 8.57
N SER A 74 -17.75 6.48 7.35
CA SER A 74 -18.70 5.41 7.01
C SER A 74 -18.07 4.03 7.22
N TYR A 75 -16.82 3.84 6.80
CA TYR A 75 -16.08 2.59 6.96
C TYR A 75 -15.85 2.25 8.44
N LEU A 76 -15.23 3.15 9.20
CA LEU A 76 -14.91 2.90 10.61
C LEU A 76 -16.16 2.67 11.46
N THR A 77 -17.24 3.42 11.19
CA THR A 77 -18.53 3.23 11.87
C THR A 77 -19.13 1.86 11.56
N THR A 78 -19.20 1.48 10.28
CA THR A 78 -19.77 0.19 9.88
C THR A 78 -19.00 -0.99 10.48
N LEU A 79 -17.67 -0.96 10.41
CA LEU A 79 -16.81 -2.02 10.94
C LEU A 79 -16.92 -2.08 12.47
N HIS A 80 -17.05 -0.93 13.14
CA HIS A 80 -17.28 -0.90 14.58
C HIS A 80 -18.61 -1.55 14.98
N GLU A 81 -19.70 -1.27 14.27
CA GLU A 81 -21.03 -1.84 14.51
C GLU A 81 -21.07 -3.36 14.34
N HIS A 82 -20.28 -3.89 13.40
CA HIS A 82 -20.14 -5.34 13.18
C HIS A 82 -19.13 -5.99 14.14
N GLY A 83 -18.48 -5.22 15.03
CA GLY A 83 -17.45 -5.73 15.93
C GLY A 83 -16.18 -6.19 15.22
N VAL A 84 -15.93 -5.68 14.01
CA VAL A 84 -14.80 -6.06 13.16
C VAL A 84 -13.60 -5.17 13.45
N GLU A 85 -12.44 -5.80 13.67
CA GLU A 85 -11.19 -5.10 13.95
C GLU A 85 -10.47 -4.68 12.66
N THR A 86 -10.14 -3.39 12.57
CA THR A 86 -9.39 -2.72 11.50
C THR A 86 -8.57 -1.58 12.10
N TRP A 87 -7.48 -1.17 11.46
CA TRP A 87 -6.65 -0.03 11.88
C TRP A 87 -6.16 0.82 10.72
N LEU A 88 -5.83 2.08 11.03
CA LEU A 88 -5.27 3.02 10.06
C LEU A 88 -3.85 2.62 9.67
N ALA A 89 -3.51 2.75 8.39
CA ALA A 89 -2.20 2.42 7.85
C ALA A 89 -1.68 3.54 6.94
N HIS A 90 -0.40 3.47 6.59
CA HIS A 90 0.23 4.30 5.54
C HIS A 90 -0.06 5.80 5.73
N GLY A 91 -0.48 6.51 4.66
CA GLY A 91 -0.73 7.94 4.69
C GLY A 91 -1.87 8.33 5.64
N THR A 92 -2.87 7.44 5.80
CA THR A 92 -3.99 7.65 6.72
C THR A 92 -3.51 7.65 8.18
N LEU A 93 -2.59 6.75 8.54
CA LEU A 93 -1.96 6.75 9.87
C LEU A 93 -1.08 7.98 10.09
N LEU A 94 -0.40 8.47 9.04
CA LEU A 94 0.40 9.69 9.11
C LEU A 94 -0.48 10.93 9.33
N GLY A 95 -1.63 11.03 8.65
CA GLY A 95 -2.62 12.07 8.92
C GLY A 95 -3.12 12.03 10.36
N TRP A 96 -3.39 10.82 10.87
CA TRP A 96 -3.75 10.63 12.27
C TRP A 96 -2.69 11.18 13.23
N TRP A 97 -1.40 10.94 12.98
CA TRP A 97 -0.30 11.41 13.83
C TRP A 97 -0.28 12.94 14.00
N TRP A 98 -0.59 13.70 12.94
CA TRP A 98 -0.52 15.17 13.00
C TRP A 98 -1.65 15.79 13.82
N ASN A 99 -2.91 15.50 13.47
CA ASN A 99 -4.08 16.02 14.18
C ASN A 99 -5.30 15.11 14.15
N GLY A 100 -5.14 13.82 13.84
CA GLY A 100 -6.30 12.95 13.70
C GLY A 100 -7.15 13.23 12.46
N GLN A 101 -6.60 13.91 11.44
CA GLN A 101 -7.32 14.25 10.22
C GLN A 101 -6.56 13.80 8.96
N ILE A 102 -7.27 13.72 7.84
CA ILE A 102 -6.72 13.42 6.52
C ILE A 102 -5.83 14.59 6.09
N MET A 103 -4.65 14.28 5.56
CA MET A 103 -3.71 15.29 5.05
C MET A 103 -4.34 16.02 3.85
N PRO A 104 -4.26 17.35 3.75
CA PRO A 104 -4.97 18.09 2.70
C PRO A 104 -4.61 17.71 1.26
N TRP A 105 -3.42 17.16 1.02
CA TRP A 105 -2.94 16.77 -0.31
C TRP A 105 -3.14 15.29 -0.64
N ASP A 106 -3.60 14.48 0.32
CA ASP A 106 -3.83 13.06 0.07
C ASP A 106 -5.13 12.85 -0.71
N TYR A 107 -5.11 11.84 -1.58
CA TYR A 107 -6.26 11.42 -2.40
C TYR A 107 -6.72 9.99 -2.09
N ASP A 108 -5.98 9.30 -1.23
CA ASP A 108 -6.18 7.92 -0.83
C ASP A 108 -6.42 7.76 0.66
N LEU A 109 -6.99 6.61 1.00
CA LEU A 109 -7.15 6.14 2.35
C LEU A 109 -6.75 4.67 2.39
N ASP A 110 -5.95 4.33 3.40
CA ASP A 110 -5.38 3.01 3.60
C ASP A 110 -5.69 2.51 4.99
N VAL A 111 -6.22 1.30 5.04
CA VAL A 111 -6.47 0.58 6.29
C VAL A 111 -5.98 -0.85 6.16
N GLN A 112 -5.73 -1.45 7.32
CA GLN A 112 -5.29 -2.81 7.41
C GLN A 112 -6.19 -3.62 8.33
N VAL A 113 -6.28 -4.91 8.02
CA VAL A 113 -6.98 -5.90 8.83
C VAL A 113 -6.14 -7.17 8.96
N SER A 114 -6.43 -8.00 9.96
CA SER A 114 -5.85 -9.35 10.01
C SER A 114 -6.38 -10.20 8.85
N ASN A 115 -5.63 -11.22 8.42
CA ASN A 115 -6.12 -12.15 7.40
C ASN A 115 -7.40 -12.88 7.83
N ASN A 116 -7.55 -13.23 9.11
CA ASN A 116 -8.77 -13.85 9.60
C ASN A 116 -9.97 -12.90 9.45
N THR A 117 -9.77 -11.62 9.75
CA THR A 117 -10.76 -10.58 9.50
C THR A 117 -11.09 -10.47 8.02
N MET A 118 -10.10 -10.45 7.13
CA MET A 118 -10.33 -10.37 5.68
C MET A 118 -11.12 -11.58 5.16
N THR A 119 -10.79 -12.79 5.62
CA THR A 119 -11.57 -14.00 5.29
C THR A 119 -13.02 -13.85 5.75
N TRP A 120 -13.24 -13.40 6.99
CA TRP A 120 -14.59 -13.18 7.51
C TRP A 120 -15.36 -12.12 6.70
N LEU A 121 -14.72 -11.01 6.33
CA LEU A 121 -15.31 -9.98 5.46
C LEU A 121 -15.69 -10.57 4.08
N GLY A 122 -14.81 -11.39 3.50
CA GLY A 122 -15.07 -12.10 2.25
C GLY A 122 -16.28 -13.02 2.28
N GLU A 123 -16.47 -13.74 3.40
CA GLU A 123 -17.55 -14.71 3.58
C GLU A 123 -18.89 -14.07 3.98
N ASN A 124 -18.87 -12.97 4.73
CA ASN A 124 -20.05 -12.44 5.40
C ASN A 124 -20.49 -11.06 4.90
N MET A 125 -19.57 -10.26 4.34
CA MET A 125 -19.85 -8.87 3.96
C MET A 125 -19.44 -8.51 2.53
N ASN A 126 -18.86 -9.43 1.75
CA ASN A 126 -18.51 -9.14 0.37
C ASN A 126 -19.73 -8.76 -0.46
N ARG A 127 -19.62 -7.68 -1.24
CA ARG A 127 -20.67 -7.08 -2.07
C ARG A 127 -21.89 -6.57 -1.29
N THR A 128 -21.71 -6.25 -0.02
CA THR A 128 -22.75 -5.57 0.78
C THR A 128 -22.68 -4.06 0.58
N GLU A 129 -23.85 -3.42 0.55
CA GLU A 129 -24.01 -1.97 0.44
C GLU A 129 -24.43 -1.38 1.78
N HIS A 130 -23.84 -0.25 2.15
CA HIS A 130 -24.04 0.41 3.44
C HIS A 130 -24.34 1.88 3.20
N THR A 131 -25.50 2.33 3.66
CA THR A 131 -25.92 3.72 3.47
C THR A 131 -25.70 4.53 4.73
N HIS A 132 -24.99 5.65 4.60
CA HIS A 132 -24.76 6.61 5.68
C HIS A 132 -25.26 7.98 5.25
N THR A 133 -25.82 8.74 6.20
CA THR A 133 -26.33 10.09 5.97
C THR A 133 -25.39 11.10 6.61
N PHE A 134 -24.86 12.03 5.81
CA PHE A 134 -24.01 13.13 6.25
C PHE A 134 -24.64 14.44 5.80
N ASN A 135 -24.93 15.36 6.73
CA ASN A 135 -25.55 16.67 6.44
C ASN A 135 -26.82 16.52 5.57
N ASP A 136 -27.72 15.61 5.94
CA ASP A 136 -28.96 15.27 5.22
C ASP A 136 -28.77 14.68 3.80
N VAL A 137 -27.52 14.41 3.40
CA VAL A 137 -27.20 13.73 2.14
C VAL A 137 -26.86 12.27 2.42
N SER A 138 -27.64 11.36 1.84
CA SER A 138 -27.38 9.92 1.94
C SER A 138 -26.41 9.46 0.86
N LYS A 139 -25.39 8.70 1.27
CA LYS A 139 -24.41 8.07 0.38
C LYS A 139 -24.37 6.57 0.62
N THR A 140 -24.22 5.82 -0.45
CA THR A 140 -24.13 4.35 -0.42
C THR A 140 -22.71 3.92 -0.73
N TYR A 141 -22.16 3.09 0.16
CA TYR A 141 -20.83 2.56 0.08
C TYR A 141 -20.85 1.05 -0.13
N LEU A 142 -20.01 0.55 -1.02
CA LEU A 142 -19.88 -0.88 -1.33
C LEU A 142 -18.60 -1.44 -0.71
N LEU A 143 -18.72 -2.52 0.06
CA LEU A 143 -17.57 -3.37 0.38
C LEU A 143 -17.37 -4.39 -0.75
N ASP A 144 -16.26 -4.30 -1.47
CA ASP A 144 -15.90 -5.24 -2.54
C ASP A 144 -14.60 -5.96 -2.18
N VAL A 145 -14.68 -7.27 -1.95
CA VAL A 145 -13.53 -8.11 -1.58
C VAL A 145 -12.98 -8.78 -2.83
N ASN A 146 -11.69 -8.60 -3.06
CA ASN A 146 -10.96 -9.21 -4.17
C ASN A 146 -10.91 -10.74 -3.97
N PRO A 147 -11.34 -11.57 -4.94
CA PRO A 147 -11.20 -13.02 -4.86
C PRO A 147 -9.76 -13.49 -4.62
N HIS A 148 -8.78 -12.69 -5.04
CA HIS A 148 -7.36 -12.96 -4.80
C HIS A 148 -6.90 -12.70 -3.37
N HIS A 149 -7.74 -12.24 -2.43
CA HIS A 149 -7.34 -11.99 -1.04
C HIS A 149 -6.73 -13.22 -0.36
N VAL A 150 -7.11 -14.43 -0.80
CA VAL A 150 -6.56 -15.70 -0.31
C VAL A 150 -5.09 -15.92 -0.70
N ASP A 151 -4.60 -15.26 -1.75
CA ASP A 151 -3.28 -15.50 -2.33
C ASP A 151 -2.14 -15.16 -1.37
N LEU A 152 -1.24 -16.12 -1.15
CA LEU A 152 -0.08 -16.00 -0.24
C LEU A 152 0.92 -14.94 -0.68
N THR A 153 1.08 -14.74 -1.98
CA THR A 153 2.12 -13.88 -2.55
C THR A 153 1.53 -12.75 -3.37
N ARG A 154 2.34 -11.74 -3.68
CA ARG A 154 2.01 -10.67 -4.62
C ARG A 154 1.68 -11.17 -6.04
N GLY A 155 2.11 -12.38 -6.40
CA GLY A 155 1.98 -12.89 -7.76
C GLY A 155 2.72 -12.02 -8.77
N ASP A 156 2.00 -11.54 -9.77
CA ASP A 156 2.48 -10.58 -10.78
C ASP A 156 2.29 -9.11 -10.36
N GLY A 157 1.74 -8.85 -9.17
CA GLY A 157 1.50 -7.51 -8.66
C GLY A 157 0.17 -6.89 -9.07
N MET A 158 -0.69 -7.60 -9.81
CA MET A 158 -1.97 -7.05 -10.23
C MET A 158 -3.03 -7.06 -9.12
N ASN A 159 -2.90 -7.93 -8.11
CA ASN A 159 -3.89 -8.15 -7.06
C ASN A 159 -3.31 -8.00 -5.64
N ILE A 160 -2.65 -6.87 -5.40
CA ILE A 160 -2.05 -6.53 -4.09
C ILE A 160 -3.12 -6.13 -3.07
N ILE A 161 -4.13 -5.37 -3.51
CA ILE A 161 -5.22 -4.91 -2.66
C ILE A 161 -6.25 -6.03 -2.47
N ASP A 162 -6.62 -6.26 -1.22
CA ASP A 162 -7.46 -7.40 -0.82
C ASP A 162 -8.95 -7.04 -0.78
N ALA A 163 -9.30 -5.80 -0.46
CA ALA A 163 -10.66 -5.29 -0.59
C ALA A 163 -10.69 -3.77 -0.76
N ARG A 164 -11.84 -3.24 -1.17
CA ARG A 164 -12.11 -1.81 -1.21
C ARG A 164 -13.43 -1.47 -0.54
N TRP A 165 -13.45 -0.31 0.12
CA TRP A 165 -14.69 0.35 0.54
C TRP A 165 -14.95 1.53 -0.39
N ILE A 166 -15.99 1.47 -1.22
CA ILE A 166 -16.14 2.33 -2.39
C ILE A 166 -17.36 3.23 -2.24
N ASP A 167 -17.20 4.54 -2.40
CA ASP A 167 -18.33 5.47 -2.61
C ASP A 167 -18.91 5.25 -4.00
N THR A 168 -20.10 4.68 -4.08
CA THR A 168 -20.75 4.35 -5.37
C THR A 168 -21.23 5.59 -6.13
N SER A 169 -21.25 6.77 -5.49
CA SER A 169 -21.69 8.01 -6.11
C SER A 169 -20.62 8.63 -7.01
N ASN A 170 -19.33 8.49 -6.68
CA ASN A 170 -18.21 9.12 -7.39
C ASN A 170 -17.04 8.16 -7.71
N GLY A 171 -16.93 7.03 -7.00
CA GLY A 171 -15.91 6.01 -7.18
C GLY A 171 -14.69 6.10 -6.26
N MET A 172 -14.53 7.13 -5.42
CA MET A 172 -13.44 7.16 -4.43
C MET A 172 -13.55 5.98 -3.46
N PHE A 173 -12.41 5.45 -3.03
CA PHE A 173 -12.37 4.27 -2.18
C PHE A 173 -11.30 4.31 -1.10
N ILE A 174 -11.45 3.40 -0.13
CA ILE A 174 -10.41 3.03 0.83
C ILE A 174 -9.81 1.71 0.36
N ASP A 175 -8.48 1.64 0.27
CA ASP A 175 -7.78 0.38 0.04
C ASP A 175 -7.62 -0.37 1.38
N ILE A 176 -8.06 -1.63 1.39
CA ILE A 176 -7.99 -2.52 2.55
C ILE A 176 -7.00 -3.63 2.23
N THR A 177 -5.95 -3.73 3.05
CA THR A 177 -4.94 -4.78 2.90
C THR A 177 -4.90 -5.72 4.10
N ALA A 178 -4.77 -7.01 3.83
CA ALA A 178 -4.70 -8.04 4.87
C ALA A 178 -3.24 -8.31 5.27
N VAL A 179 -2.98 -8.27 6.57
CA VAL A 179 -1.70 -8.71 7.15
C VAL A 179 -1.82 -10.13 7.71
N ARG A 180 -0.78 -10.92 7.51
CA ARG A 180 -0.62 -12.27 8.09
C ARG A 180 0.82 -12.64 8.24
N GLU A 181 1.08 -13.60 9.13
CA GLU A 181 2.29 -14.40 9.08
C GLU A 181 2.25 -15.27 7.82
N ARG A 182 3.07 -14.93 6.83
CA ARG A 182 3.14 -15.64 5.54
C ARG A 182 4.51 -16.23 5.25
N ASP A 183 5.49 -15.99 6.12
CA ASP A 183 6.86 -16.48 5.99
C ASP A 183 7.19 -17.46 7.13
N ALA A 184 7.25 -18.75 6.79
CA ALA A 184 7.58 -19.81 7.74
C ALA A 184 9.00 -19.66 8.35
N GLY A 185 9.91 -18.96 7.65
CA GLY A 185 11.26 -18.69 8.15
C GLY A 185 11.35 -17.51 9.12
N SER A 186 10.27 -16.74 9.26
CA SER A 186 10.24 -15.53 10.09
C SER A 186 9.00 -15.49 11.00
N PRO A 187 8.83 -16.43 11.94
CA PRO A 187 7.70 -16.43 12.88
C PRO A 187 7.58 -15.09 13.62
N GLY A 188 6.35 -14.62 13.87
CA GLY A 188 6.09 -13.34 14.50
C GLY A 188 6.23 -12.11 13.59
N THR A 189 6.64 -12.30 12.33
CA THR A 189 6.64 -11.25 11.30
C THR A 189 5.36 -11.29 10.48
N TRP A 190 4.57 -10.25 10.60
CA TRP A 190 3.33 -10.05 9.86
C TRP A 190 3.59 -9.21 8.63
N SER A 191 2.95 -9.53 7.51
CA SER A 191 3.08 -8.72 6.30
C SER A 191 1.87 -8.74 5.39
N CYS A 192 1.71 -7.65 4.64
CA CYS A 192 0.80 -7.57 3.51
C CYS A 192 1.48 -8.09 2.22
N LYS A 193 0.70 -8.21 1.13
CA LYS A 193 1.23 -8.64 -0.18
C LYS A 193 2.26 -7.67 -0.77
N ASN A 194 2.26 -6.41 -0.35
CA ASN A 194 3.22 -5.42 -0.84
C ASN A 194 4.57 -5.44 -0.08
N ASN A 195 4.79 -6.42 0.80
CA ASN A 195 6.00 -6.56 1.62
C ASN A 195 6.19 -5.50 2.71
N HIS A 196 5.15 -4.77 3.12
CA HIS A 196 5.18 -4.07 4.40
C HIS A 196 5.18 -5.11 5.51
N ARG A 197 6.19 -5.03 6.40
CA ARG A 197 6.47 -6.03 7.45
C ARG A 197 6.39 -5.37 8.81
N TYR A 198 5.83 -6.10 9.76
CA TYR A 198 5.62 -5.65 11.13
C TYR A 198 5.98 -6.78 12.09
N GLY A 199 6.62 -6.46 13.21
CA GLY A 199 6.65 -7.37 14.35
C GLY A 199 5.26 -7.48 14.97
N SER A 200 4.94 -8.62 15.56
CA SER A 200 3.67 -8.80 16.28
C SER A 200 3.47 -7.74 17.38
N GLN A 201 4.57 -7.34 18.04
CA GLN A 201 4.56 -6.32 19.10
C GLN A 201 4.38 -4.90 18.55
N ASP A 202 4.59 -4.67 17.26
CA ASP A 202 4.38 -3.36 16.64
C ASP A 202 2.90 -3.10 16.36
N LEU A 203 2.14 -4.17 16.09
CA LEU A 203 0.71 -4.09 15.80
C LEU A 203 -0.15 -4.20 17.07
N TRP A 204 0.15 -5.15 17.96
CA TRP A 204 -0.71 -5.47 19.11
C TRP A 204 -0.07 -5.17 20.48
N PRO A 205 -0.88 -4.79 21.49
CA PRO A 205 -2.31 -4.47 21.40
C PRO A 205 -2.53 -3.13 20.70
N MET A 206 -3.49 -3.07 19.78
CA MET A 206 -3.83 -1.83 19.11
C MET A 206 -4.34 -0.78 20.09
N ARG A 207 -4.07 0.49 19.79
CA ARG A 207 -4.56 1.62 20.59
C ARG A 207 -5.85 2.14 19.99
N VAL A 208 -6.84 2.38 20.85
CA VAL A 208 -8.10 3.03 20.48
C VAL A 208 -7.90 4.54 20.51
N THR A 209 -8.38 5.23 19.49
CA THR A 209 -8.22 6.67 19.30
C THR A 209 -9.38 7.22 18.49
N GLU A 210 -9.27 8.45 17.99
CA GLU A 210 -10.21 9.06 17.05
C GLU A 210 -9.49 9.50 15.77
N PHE A 211 -10.20 9.40 14.65
CA PHE A 211 -9.77 9.91 13.35
C PHE A 211 -10.99 10.48 12.63
N GLU A 212 -10.90 11.72 12.14
CA GLU A 212 -12.01 12.44 11.51
C GLU A 212 -13.28 12.46 12.39
N GLY A 213 -13.10 12.52 13.71
CA GLY A 213 -14.17 12.60 14.71
C GLY A 213 -14.92 11.28 14.97
N VAL A 214 -14.41 10.14 14.50
CA VAL A 214 -14.97 8.82 14.82
C VAL A 214 -13.93 7.90 15.46
N LYS A 215 -14.40 6.91 16.22
CA LYS A 215 -13.53 5.92 16.88
C LYS A 215 -12.70 5.15 15.85
N ALA A 216 -11.39 5.13 16.05
CA ALA A 216 -10.43 4.45 15.22
C ALA A 216 -9.48 3.58 16.05
N ARG A 217 -8.69 2.75 15.37
CA ARG A 217 -7.57 2.02 15.97
C ARG A 217 -6.30 2.29 15.19
N ILE A 218 -5.18 2.22 15.89
CA ILE A 218 -3.83 2.35 15.34
C ILE A 218 -2.93 1.23 15.90
N PRO A 219 -1.84 0.91 15.20
CA PRO A 219 -0.80 0.01 15.71
C PRO A 219 -0.20 0.46 17.06
N TYR A 220 0.38 -0.48 17.82
CA TYR A 220 1.01 -0.18 19.09
C TYR A 220 2.28 0.69 18.95
N ASN A 221 3.18 0.34 18.02
CA ASN A 221 4.42 1.07 17.71
C ASN A 221 4.27 1.90 16.42
N PHE A 222 3.20 2.69 16.33
CA PHE A 222 2.90 3.49 15.14
C PHE A 222 4.05 4.44 14.75
N GLU A 223 4.82 4.99 15.70
CA GLU A 223 5.94 5.90 15.38
C GLU A 223 7.03 5.20 14.57
N ASP A 224 7.47 4.02 15.01
CA ASP A 224 8.51 3.26 14.32
C ASP A 224 8.03 2.77 12.95
N ILE A 225 6.75 2.40 12.85
CA ILE A 225 6.12 2.06 11.56
C ILE A 225 6.18 3.27 10.61
N LEU A 226 5.75 4.45 11.05
CA LEU A 226 5.75 5.65 10.23
C LEU A 226 7.17 6.10 9.86
N ARG A 227 8.11 6.04 10.80
CA ARG A 227 9.53 6.36 10.54
C ARG A 227 10.16 5.37 9.57
N GLY A 228 9.84 4.09 9.68
CA GLY A 228 10.30 3.07 8.75
C GLY A 228 9.78 3.28 7.33
N GLU A 229 8.55 3.77 7.20
CA GLU A 229 7.89 3.98 5.89
C GLU A 229 8.24 5.33 5.24
N TYR A 230 8.21 6.42 6.01
CA TYR A 230 8.33 7.79 5.50
C TYR A 230 9.60 8.53 5.97
N GLY A 231 10.40 7.92 6.84
CA GLY A 231 11.58 8.51 7.45
C GLY A 231 11.26 9.47 8.60
N ASP A 232 12.27 9.77 9.44
CA ASP A 232 12.11 10.61 10.64
C ASP A 232 11.55 12.01 10.35
N LYS A 233 11.82 12.55 9.14
CA LYS A 233 11.37 13.89 8.74
C LYS A 233 9.85 13.98 8.59
N SER A 234 9.16 12.88 8.32
CA SER A 234 7.71 12.87 8.11
C SER A 234 6.91 13.30 9.35
N LEU A 235 7.48 13.10 10.54
CA LEU A 235 6.83 13.40 11.83
C LEU A 235 7.13 14.80 12.36
N VAL A 236 8.05 15.54 11.71
CA VAL A 236 8.58 16.81 12.24
C VAL A 236 8.66 17.94 11.22
N VAL A 237 8.67 17.65 9.91
CA VAL A 237 8.74 18.69 8.88
C VAL A 237 7.36 19.33 8.72
N GLU A 238 7.28 20.61 9.02
CA GLU A 238 6.07 21.43 9.06
C GLU A 238 5.75 22.12 7.72
N GLU A 239 6.40 21.74 6.63
CA GLU A 239 6.11 22.25 5.29
C GLU A 239 6.20 21.15 4.23
N PHE A 240 5.08 20.76 3.64
CA PHE A 240 5.03 19.69 2.64
C PHE A 240 3.89 19.92 1.64
N GLN A 241 4.09 19.51 0.38
CA GLN A 241 3.08 19.58 -0.69
C GLN A 241 2.31 20.92 -0.78
N GLY A 242 3.02 22.04 -0.62
CA GLY A 242 2.42 23.38 -0.68
C GLY A 242 1.55 23.77 0.52
N HIS A 243 1.74 23.08 1.64
CA HIS A 243 1.08 23.35 2.91
C HIS A 243 2.11 23.60 4.00
N ARG A 244 1.67 24.30 5.03
CA ARG A 244 2.43 24.59 6.24
C ARG A 244 1.62 24.14 7.46
N TRP A 245 2.28 23.56 8.44
CA TRP A 245 1.67 23.28 9.73
C TRP A 245 1.47 24.57 10.51
N ASN A 246 0.24 24.85 10.91
CA ASN A 246 -0.10 25.94 11.80
C ASN A 246 -0.26 25.41 13.23
N ARG A 247 0.69 25.74 14.11
CA ARG A 247 0.71 25.31 15.52
C ARG A 247 -0.38 25.95 16.37
N ASP A 248 -0.94 27.09 15.98
CA ASP A 248 -1.97 27.77 16.77
C ASP A 248 -3.31 27.03 16.71
N ILE A 249 -3.60 26.41 15.55
CA ILE A 249 -4.83 25.63 15.33
C ILE A 249 -4.56 24.12 15.23
N ASN A 250 -3.29 23.70 15.19
CA ASN A 250 -2.85 22.32 14.94
C ASN A 250 -3.44 21.75 13.64
N GLU A 251 -3.31 22.49 12.54
CA GLU A 251 -3.78 22.06 11.22
C GLU A 251 -2.79 22.41 10.10
N TRP A 252 -2.82 21.59 9.05
CA TRP A 252 -2.14 21.88 7.79
C TRP A 252 -2.93 22.90 6.98
N VAL A 253 -2.33 24.06 6.72
CA VAL A 253 -2.92 25.15 5.92
C VAL A 253 -2.24 25.28 4.57
N LYS A 254 -3.02 25.53 3.52
CA LYS A 254 -2.50 25.77 2.17
C LYS A 254 -1.71 27.07 2.15
N MET A 255 -0.49 27.01 1.62
CA MET A 255 0.34 28.19 1.43
C MET A 255 -0.20 29.04 0.29
N THR A 256 -0.04 30.36 0.38
CA THR A 256 -0.37 31.30 -0.70
C THR A 256 0.59 31.14 -1.87
N ASP A 257 0.17 31.58 -3.06
CA ASP A 257 1.00 31.52 -4.27
C ASP A 257 2.32 32.30 -4.10
N ASP A 258 2.28 33.42 -3.37
CA ASP A 258 3.46 34.23 -3.07
C ASP A 258 4.44 33.49 -2.14
N GLU A 259 3.94 32.86 -1.07
CA GLU A 259 4.78 32.03 -0.19
C GLU A 259 5.42 30.86 -0.95
N MET A 260 4.65 30.23 -1.85
CA MET A 260 5.14 29.14 -2.69
C MET A 260 6.22 29.60 -3.65
N LYS A 261 6.06 30.77 -4.26
CA LYS A 261 7.05 31.40 -5.14
C LYS A 261 8.34 31.71 -4.38
N GLN A 262 8.24 32.37 -3.23
CA GLN A 262 9.40 32.70 -2.39
C GLN A 262 10.17 31.45 -1.98
N ARG A 263 9.46 30.36 -1.61
CA ARG A 263 10.08 29.08 -1.27
C ARG A 263 10.85 28.48 -2.44
N ARG A 264 10.29 28.51 -3.64
CA ARG A 264 10.94 28.01 -4.86
C ARG A 264 12.21 28.78 -5.15
N GLU A 265 12.15 30.11 -5.10
CA GLU A 265 13.30 30.99 -5.30
C GLU A 265 14.41 30.70 -4.27
N ALA A 266 14.07 30.56 -3.00
CA ALA A 266 15.01 30.20 -1.94
C ALA A 266 15.63 28.80 -2.14
N ALA A 267 14.85 27.82 -2.61
CA ALA A 267 15.37 26.48 -2.91
C ALA A 267 16.33 26.49 -4.11
N GLU A 268 16.01 27.25 -5.17
CA GLU A 268 16.88 27.43 -6.33
C GLU A 268 18.19 28.13 -5.94
N GLN A 269 18.13 29.15 -5.07
CA GLN A 269 19.32 29.83 -4.55
C GLN A 269 20.21 28.88 -3.74
N ARG A 270 19.66 28.12 -2.78
CA ARG A 270 20.43 27.14 -1.99
C ARG A 270 21.11 26.11 -2.88
N LYS A 271 20.42 25.60 -3.91
CA LYS A 271 20.99 24.65 -4.86
C LYS A 271 22.16 25.26 -5.66
N ARG A 272 22.06 26.53 -6.06
CA ARG A 272 23.16 27.24 -6.74
C ARG A 272 24.38 27.37 -5.82
N GLU A 273 24.18 27.81 -4.58
CA GLU A 273 25.26 27.93 -3.59
C GLU A 273 25.94 26.59 -3.29
N GLU A 274 25.18 25.47 -3.24
CA GLU A 274 25.74 24.13 -3.06
C GLU A 274 26.57 23.66 -4.28
N LEU A 275 26.12 23.96 -5.49
CA LEU A 275 26.86 23.62 -6.72
C LEU A 275 28.15 24.44 -6.85
N GLU A 276 28.12 25.71 -6.48
CA GLU A 276 29.31 26.56 -6.44
C GLU A 276 30.34 26.05 -5.42
N LYS A 277 29.89 25.65 -4.23
CA LYS A 277 30.76 25.04 -3.21
C LYS A 277 31.35 23.69 -3.65
N LYS A 278 30.60 22.89 -4.41
CA LYS A 278 31.07 21.60 -4.94
C LYS A 278 32.01 21.76 -6.15
N GLY A 279 31.91 22.84 -6.91
CA GLY A 279 32.79 23.14 -8.03
C GLY A 279 34.12 23.80 -7.63
N GLN A 280 34.24 24.26 -6.38
CA GLN A 280 35.46 24.86 -5.83
C GLN A 280 36.36 23.86 -5.07
N ASN A 281 35.92 22.61 -4.91
CA ASN A 281 36.69 21.48 -4.34
C ASN A 281 37.07 20.48 -5.44
#